data_AF-A0A966TR18-F1
#
_entry.id   AF-A0A966TR18-F1
#
_cell.length_a   1.000
_cell.length_b   1.000
_cell.length_c   1.000
_cell.angle_alpha   90.00
_cell.angle_beta   90.00
_cell.angle_gamma   90.00
#
_symmetry.space_group_name_H-M   'P 1'
#
loop_
_entity.id
_entity.type
_entity.pdbx_description
1 polymer ?
#
loop_
_entity_poly.entity_id
_entity_poly.type
_entity_poly.pdbx_seq_one_letter_code
_entity_poly.pdbx_strand_id
1 'polypeptide(L)'
;MYTQSFNVPDGPGNPGQVADLKPVLSAQEQQLLAQAQTRFDAVIDADGKIEAKDWMPEAYRKTLVRQISQHAHSEIVGMLPEGNWISRAPSLKRKAILIAKVQDEGGHGLYLYSAAET
;
A
#
# COMPACT_ATOMS: atom_id res chain seq x y z
N MET A 1 9.15 -11.26 -13.49
CA MET A 1 8.28 -10.07 -13.43
C MET A 1 9.06 -8.99 -12.69
N TYR A 2 9.75 -8.12 -13.43
CA TYR A 2 10.66 -7.10 -12.89
C TYR A 2 9.85 -5.89 -12.39
N THR A 3 9.66 -5.74 -11.08
CA THR A 3 9.30 -4.45 -10.50
C THR A 3 10.58 -3.65 -10.28
N GLN A 4 11.17 -3.11 -11.36
CA GLN A 4 12.15 -2.05 -11.19
C GLN A 4 11.42 -0.87 -10.54
N SER A 5 11.87 -0.55 -9.33
CA SER A 5 11.50 0.64 -8.59
C SER A 5 11.93 1.87 -9.37
N PHE A 6 11.10 2.33 -10.29
CA PHE A 6 11.17 3.71 -10.75
C PHE A 6 10.70 4.57 -9.58
N ASN A 7 11.65 5.11 -8.81
CA ASN A 7 11.47 6.45 -8.28
C ASN A 7 11.34 7.36 -9.51
N VAL A 8 10.12 7.48 -10.04
CA VAL A 8 9.78 8.49 -11.04
C VAL A 8 9.91 9.83 -10.31
N PRO A 9 10.88 10.70 -10.68
CA PRO A 9 10.86 12.07 -10.21
C PRO A 9 9.60 12.75 -10.74
N ASP A 10 8.97 13.60 -9.93
CA ASP A 10 7.77 14.34 -10.31
C ASP A 10 8.03 15.23 -11.55
N GLY A 11 7.81 14.69 -12.75
CA GLY A 11 7.76 15.41 -14.03
C GLY A 11 9.02 16.20 -14.44
N PRO A 12 9.05 16.74 -15.68
CA PRO A 12 10.03 17.77 -16.02
C PRO A 12 9.67 19.04 -15.24
N GLY A 13 10.57 19.44 -14.34
CA GLY A 13 10.41 20.60 -13.47
C GLY A 13 9.98 21.85 -14.23
N ASN A 14 8.95 22.51 -13.71
CA ASN A 14 8.45 23.78 -14.22
C ASN A 14 9.58 24.82 -14.08
N PRO A 15 10.00 25.55 -15.13
CA PRO A 15 11.20 26.41 -15.12
C PRO A 15 11.12 27.64 -14.19
N GLY A 16 10.11 27.72 -13.32
CA GLY A 16 9.96 28.73 -12.25
C GLY A 16 9.86 28.15 -10.83
N GLN A 17 10.01 26.84 -10.64
CA GLN A 17 10.01 26.23 -9.32
C GLN A 17 11.42 26.38 -8.72
N VAL A 18 11.60 27.40 -7.87
CA VAL A 18 12.72 27.42 -6.93
C VAL A 18 12.77 26.04 -6.27
N ALA A 19 13.93 25.37 -6.33
CA ALA A 19 14.09 24.07 -5.71
C ALA A 19 13.60 24.18 -4.27
N ASP A 20 12.57 23.42 -3.90
CA ASP A 20 12.06 23.35 -2.53
C ASP A 20 13.20 22.82 -1.66
N LEU A 21 14.03 23.73 -1.15
CA LEU A 21 15.09 23.44 -0.20
C LEU A 21 14.40 22.93 1.05
N LYS A 22 14.41 21.61 1.24
CA LYS A 22 13.92 21.00 2.47
C LYS A 22 14.64 21.64 3.65
N PRO A 23 13.91 22.15 4.66
CA PRO A 23 14.53 22.81 5.80
C PRO A 23 15.51 21.85 6.48
N VAL A 24 16.71 22.36 6.81
CA VAL A 24 17.68 21.62 7.59
C VAL A 24 17.15 21.52 9.02
N LEU A 25 16.90 20.30 9.46
CA LEU A 25 16.46 20.02 10.82
C LEU A 25 17.50 20.51 11.83
N SER A 26 17.03 21.09 12.94
CA SER A 26 17.88 21.42 14.08
C SER A 26 18.52 20.15 14.67
N ALA A 27 19.63 20.31 15.40
CA ALA A 27 20.28 19.18 16.06
C ALA A 27 19.34 18.42 17.01
N GLN A 28 18.42 19.13 17.68
CA GLN A 28 17.41 18.52 18.56
C GLN A 28 16.42 17.66 17.76
N GLU A 29 15.91 18.14 16.63
CA GLU A 29 15.00 17.37 15.77
C GLU A 29 15.69 16.15 15.15
N GLN A 30 16.95 16.29 14.72
CA GLN A 30 17.75 15.16 14.23
C GLN A 30 17.91 14.08 15.30
N GLN A 31 18.16 14.49 16.55
CA GLN A 31 18.30 13.56 17.66
C GLN A 31 16.98 12.86 18.00
N LEU A 32 15.85 13.57 17.97
CA LEU A 32 14.52 12.98 18.16
C LEU A 32 14.18 11.95 17.07
N LEU A 33 14.48 12.25 15.80
CA LEU A 33 14.29 11.30 14.70
C LEU A 33 15.18 10.06 14.85
N ALA A 34 16.44 10.22 15.25
CA ALA A 34 17.33 9.09 15.49
C ALA A 34 16.84 8.18 16.63
N GLN A 35 16.27 8.77 17.68
CA GLN A 35 15.61 8.01 18.77
C GLN A 35 14.37 7.27 18.29
N ALA A 36 13.54 7.93 17.46
CA ALA A 36 12.35 7.30 16.89
C ALA A 36 12.72 6.13 15.96
N GLN A 37 13.77 6.28 15.14
CA GLN A 37 14.34 5.22 14.31
C GLN A 37 14.81 4.04 15.16
N THR A 38 15.57 4.30 16.21
CA THR A 38 16.07 3.24 17.13
C THR A 38 14.91 2.47 17.76
N ARG A 39 13.83 3.16 18.14
CA ARG A 39 12.62 2.51 18.68
C ARG A 39 11.92 1.66 17.62
N PHE A 40 11.78 2.17 16.40
CA PHE A 40 11.20 1.42 15.29
C PHE A 40 12.00 0.13 15.03
N ASP A 41 13.32 0.23 14.91
CA ASP A 41 14.20 -0.92 14.65
C ASP A 41 14.09 -1.96 15.77
N ALA A 42 14.06 -1.54 17.03
CA ALA A 42 13.88 -2.45 18.17
C ALA A 42 12.52 -3.16 18.17
N VAL A 43 11.45 -2.52 17.68
CA VAL A 43 10.14 -3.18 17.52
C VAL A 43 10.20 -4.22 16.42
N ILE A 44 10.83 -3.90 15.29
CA ILE A 44 10.99 -4.84 14.16
C ILE A 44 11.85 -6.04 14.55
N ASP A 45 13.00 -5.82 15.19
CA ASP A 45 13.92 -6.88 15.62
C ASP A 45 13.29 -7.83 16.66
N ALA A 46 12.25 -7.37 17.37
CA ALA A 46 11.48 -8.15 18.32
C ALA A 46 10.22 -8.81 17.71
N ASP A 47 10.07 -8.81 16.38
CA ASP A 47 8.86 -9.25 15.66
C ASP A 47 7.57 -8.55 16.14
N GLY A 48 7.69 -7.31 16.59
CA GLY A 48 6.58 -6.47 17.03
C GLY A 48 5.75 -5.94 15.86
N LYS A 49 4.55 -5.44 16.19
CA LYS A 49 3.64 -4.82 15.21
C LYS A 49 3.80 -3.31 15.22
N ILE A 50 3.75 -2.72 14.02
CA ILE A 50 3.67 -1.28 13.84
C ILE A 50 2.20 -0.92 13.59
N GLU A 51 1.64 -0.09 14.46
CA GLU A 51 0.25 0.35 14.37
C GLU A 51 0.16 1.73 13.68
N ALA A 52 -1.04 2.11 13.23
CA ALA A 52 -1.25 3.32 12.40
C ALA A 52 -0.67 4.62 12.98
N LYS A 53 -0.77 4.79 14.31
CA LYS A 53 -0.33 5.98 15.04
C LYS A 53 1.15 5.96 15.42
N ASP A 54 1.83 4.83 15.22
CA ASP A 54 3.24 4.72 15.53
C ASP A 54 4.06 5.54 14.53
N TRP A 55 5.15 6.13 15.02
CA TRP A 55 6.15 6.69 14.14
C TRP A 55 6.81 5.56 13.34
N MET A 56 6.99 5.78 12.04
CA MET A 56 7.68 4.87 11.15
C MET A 56 8.43 5.67 10.08
N PRO A 57 9.50 5.12 9.47
CA PRO A 57 10.20 5.79 8.39
C PRO A 57 9.26 6.12 7.22
N GLU A 58 9.40 7.30 6.62
CA GLU A 58 8.52 7.72 5.52
C GLU A 58 8.60 6.77 4.31
N ALA A 59 9.80 6.26 4.01
CA ALA A 59 10.00 5.27 2.95
C ALA A 59 9.27 3.94 3.25
N TYR A 60 9.21 3.54 4.52
CA TYR A 60 8.47 2.35 4.96
C TYR A 60 6.97 2.54 4.75
N ARG A 61 6.41 3.67 5.21
CA ARG A 61 4.99 4.03 4.99
C ARG A 61 4.62 4.06 3.52
N LYS A 62 5.38 4.78 2.69
CA LYS A 62 5.13 4.86 1.23
C LYS A 62 5.16 3.49 0.55
N THR A 63 6.09 2.63 0.97
CA THR A 63 6.19 1.28 0.43
C THR A 63 5.00 0.42 0.81
N LEU A 64 4.54 0.49 2.06
CA LEU A 64 3.33 -0.20 2.50
C LEU A 64 2.08 0.31 1.79
N VAL A 65 1.88 1.62 1.69
CA VAL A 65 0.74 2.20 0.94
C VAL A 65 0.75 1.67 -0.49
N ARG A 66 1.91 1.71 -1.17
CA ARG A 66 2.05 1.17 -2.53
C ARG A 66 1.68 -0.31 -2.58
N GLN A 67 2.23 -1.14 -1.69
CA GLN A 67 2.03 -2.58 -1.72
C GLN A 67 0.59 -2.98 -1.38
N ILE A 68 0.02 -2.42 -0.31
CA ILE A 68 -1.34 -2.72 0.16
C ILE A 68 -2.36 -2.22 -0.87
N SER A 69 -2.17 -1.03 -1.44
CA SER A 69 -3.05 -0.51 -2.50
C SER A 69 -2.98 -1.37 -3.76
N GLN A 70 -1.78 -1.77 -4.19
CA GLN A 70 -1.62 -2.67 -5.34
C GLN A 70 -2.23 -4.06 -5.07
N HIS A 71 -2.19 -4.54 -3.83
CA HIS A 71 -2.89 -5.74 -3.41
C HIS A 71 -4.41 -5.55 -3.55
N ALA A 72 -4.96 -4.44 -3.04
CA ALA A 72 -6.38 -4.11 -3.17
C ALA A 72 -6.80 -4.01 -4.65
N HIS A 73 -5.99 -3.35 -5.49
CA HIS A 73 -6.22 -3.27 -6.93
C HIS A 73 -6.26 -4.66 -7.58
N SER A 74 -5.42 -5.59 -7.11
CA SER A 74 -5.36 -6.95 -7.63
C SER A 74 -6.64 -7.72 -7.32
N GLU A 75 -7.20 -7.58 -6.12
CA GLU A 75 -8.52 -8.16 -5.77
C GLU A 75 -9.61 -7.63 -6.72
N ILE A 76 -9.69 -6.31 -6.92
CA ILE A 76 -10.71 -5.69 -7.79
C ILE A 76 -10.56 -6.10 -9.26
N VAL A 77 -9.32 -6.11 -9.78
CA VAL A 77 -9.07 -6.50 -11.18
C VAL A 77 -9.25 -8.00 -11.37
N GLY A 78 -8.98 -8.82 -10.35
CA GLY A 78 -9.20 -10.27 -10.34
C GLY A 78 -10.67 -10.67 -10.57
N MET A 79 -11.60 -9.84 -10.12
CA MET A 79 -13.04 -10.04 -10.34
C MET A 79 -13.43 -9.98 -11.82
N LEU A 80 -12.66 -9.30 -12.70
CA LEU A 80 -13.00 -9.13 -14.12
C LEU A 80 -12.93 -10.43 -14.94
N PRO A 81 -11.78 -11.16 -14.98
CA PRO A 81 -11.69 -12.41 -15.74
C PRO A 81 -12.66 -13.48 -15.21
N GLU A 82 -12.91 -13.51 -13.90
CA GLU A 82 -13.87 -14.44 -13.30
C GLU A 82 -15.32 -14.04 -13.56
N GLY A 83 -15.63 -12.75 -13.42
CA GLY A 83 -16.95 -12.18 -13.68
C GLY A 83 -17.44 -12.46 -15.10
N ASN A 84 -16.53 -12.50 -16.07
CA ASN A 84 -16.81 -12.88 -17.46
C ASN A 84 -17.50 -14.25 -17.59
N TRP A 85 -17.28 -15.18 -16.65
CA TRP A 85 -17.87 -16.52 -16.68
C TRP A 85 -19.19 -16.64 -15.91
N ILE A 86 -19.60 -15.65 -15.12
CA ILE A 86 -20.80 -15.73 -14.28
C ILE A 86 -22.06 -16.04 -15.10
N SER A 87 -22.26 -15.37 -16.23
CA SER A 87 -23.43 -15.61 -17.10
C SER A 87 -23.37 -16.96 -17.84
N ARG A 88 -22.18 -17.55 -17.98
CA ARG A 88 -21.87 -18.74 -18.80
C ARG A 88 -21.50 -19.99 -17.97
N ALA A 89 -21.63 -19.94 -16.65
CA ALA A 89 -21.29 -21.05 -15.79
C ALA A 89 -22.10 -22.33 -16.15
N PRO A 90 -21.48 -23.52 -16.19
CA PRO A 90 -22.06 -24.75 -16.75
C PRO A 90 -23.15 -25.40 -15.89
N SER A 91 -23.35 -24.91 -14.66
CA SER A 91 -24.44 -25.35 -13.78
C SER A 91 -24.78 -24.25 -12.78
N LEU A 92 -25.99 -24.27 -12.23
CA LEU A 92 -26.40 -23.34 -11.17
C LEU A 92 -25.53 -23.45 -9.92
N LYS A 93 -25.10 -24.67 -9.55
CA LYS A 93 -24.18 -24.88 -8.43
C LYS A 93 -22.84 -24.15 -8.64
N ARG A 94 -22.24 -24.27 -9.83
CA ARG A 94 -20.99 -23.55 -10.14
C ARG A 94 -21.19 -22.05 -10.28
N LYS A 95 -22.33 -21.60 -10.81
CA LYS A 95 -22.69 -20.17 -10.86
C LYS A 95 -22.77 -19.57 -9.45
N ALA A 96 -23.46 -20.22 -8.52
CA ALA A 96 -23.60 -19.75 -7.14
C ALA A 96 -22.23 -19.65 -6.42
N ILE A 97 -21.38 -20.67 -6.58
CA ILE A 97 -20.02 -20.67 -6.01
C ILE A 97 -19.19 -19.52 -6.58
N LEU A 98 -19.22 -19.30 -7.89
CA LEU A 98 -18.44 -18.25 -8.55
C LEU A 98 -18.91 -16.85 -8.11
N ILE A 99 -20.22 -16.63 -8.00
CA ILE A 99 -20.77 -15.35 -7.51
C ILE A 99 -20.32 -15.08 -6.09
N ALA A 100 -20.39 -16.09 -5.20
CA ALA A 100 -19.94 -15.94 -3.82
C ALA A 100 -18.44 -15.58 -3.75
N LYS A 101 -17.60 -16.27 -4.53
CA LYS A 101 -16.16 -15.98 -4.60
C LYS A 101 -15.88 -14.55 -5.06
N VAL A 102 -16.49 -14.11 -6.16
CA VAL A 102 -16.30 -12.75 -6.70
C VAL A 102 -16.81 -11.69 -5.71
N GLN A 103 -17.88 -12.00 -4.97
CA GLN A 103 -18.36 -11.12 -3.89
C GLN A 103 -17.34 -11.01 -2.75
N ASP A 104 -16.73 -12.12 -2.33
CA ASP A 104 -15.69 -12.12 -1.30
C ASP A 104 -14.45 -11.32 -1.72
N GLU A 105 -14.02 -11.41 -3.00
CA GLU A 105 -12.93 -10.57 -3.53
C GLU A 105 -13.24 -9.07 -3.44
N GLY A 106 -14.49 -8.69 -3.71
CA GLY A 106 -14.95 -7.31 -3.47
C GLY A 106 -14.80 -6.90 -2.00
N GLY A 107 -15.12 -7.80 -1.07
CA GLY A 107 -14.92 -7.60 0.37
C GLY A 107 -13.44 -7.50 0.76
N HIS A 108 -12.58 -8.37 0.21
CA HIS A 108 -11.13 -8.34 0.45
C HIS A 108 -10.51 -7.02 -0.03
N GLY A 109 -10.91 -6.55 -1.22
CA GLY A 109 -10.49 -5.25 -1.74
C GLY A 109 -10.84 -4.11 -0.76
N LEU A 110 -12.05 -4.11 -0.20
CA LEU A 110 -12.47 -3.11 0.80
C LEU A 110 -11.63 -3.16 2.08
N TYR A 111 -11.31 -4.35 2.59
CA TYR A 111 -10.44 -4.48 3.76
C TYR A 111 -9.02 -3.96 3.49
N LEU A 112 -8.47 -4.25 2.32
CA LEU A 112 -7.13 -3.79 1.93
C LEU A 112 -7.09 -2.28 1.71
N TYR A 113 -8.11 -1.67 1.08
CA TYR A 113 -8.19 -0.21 1.02
C TYR A 113 -8.29 0.42 2.41
N SER A 114 -9.14 -0.15 3.28
CA SER A 114 -9.26 0.34 4.66
C SER A 114 -7.92 0.27 5.40
N ALA A 115 -7.11 -0.77 5.17
CA ALA A 115 -5.77 -0.89 5.74
C ALA A 115 -4.75 0.07 5.11
N ALA A 116 -4.89 0.42 3.82
CA ALA A 116 -4.01 1.38 3.16
C ALA A 116 -4.25 2.84 3.61
N GLU A 117 -5.44 3.13 4.15
CA GLU A 117 -5.87 4.48 4.57
C GLU A 117 -5.52 4.82 6.04
N THR A 118 -4.91 3.90 6.79
CA THR A 118 -4.46 4.12 8.19
C THR A 118 -3.05 4.66 8.29
#